data_AF-A0A3R7RV60-F1
#
_entry.id   AF-A0A3R7RV60-F1
#
_cell.length_a   1.000
_cell.length_b   1.000
_cell.length_c   1.000
_cell.angle_alpha   90.00
_cell.angle_beta   90.00
_cell.angle_gamma   90.00
#
_symmetry.space_group_name_H-M   'P 1'
#
loop_
_entity.id
_entity.type
_entity.pdbx_description
1 polymer ?
#
loop_
_entity_poly.entity_id
_entity_poly.type
_entity_poly.pdbx_seq_one_letter_code
_entity_poly.pdbx_strand_id
1 'polypeptide(L)'
;MIWTVELAAVLDDAPFPSTREELLEWAERNGGPSQLISNLEELEEFEDGEEIIYENIEDIWPDYIEKEDFFHGDDGDDGFDYDDV
;
A
#
# COMPACT_ATOMS: atom_id res chain seq x y z
N MET A 1 10.73 0.63 -6.90
CA MET A 1 9.50 0.59 -6.09
C MET A 1 8.22 0.71 -6.93
N ILE A 2 7.28 -0.24 -6.79
CA ILE A 2 5.95 -0.23 -7.42
C ILE A 2 4.89 -0.36 -6.33
N TRP A 3 4.15 0.71 -6.04
CA TRP A 3 3.06 0.69 -5.07
C TRP A 3 1.69 0.51 -5.71
N THR A 4 0.79 -0.16 -5.01
CA THR A 4 -0.62 -0.27 -5.39
C THR A 4 -1.50 0.02 -4.18
N VAL A 5 -2.75 0.41 -4.44
CA VAL A 5 -3.74 0.69 -3.40
C VAL A 5 -3.99 -0.51 -2.47
N GLU A 6 -3.79 -1.73 -2.96
CA GLU A 6 -3.87 -2.94 -2.14
C GLU A 6 -2.71 -3.02 -1.14
N LEU A 7 -1.47 -2.72 -1.57
CA LEU A 7 -0.30 -2.69 -0.69
C LEU A 7 -0.44 -1.58 0.35
N ALA A 8 -0.91 -0.41 -0.08
CA ALA A 8 -1.21 0.71 0.78
C ALA A 8 -2.28 0.37 1.81
N ALA A 9 -3.38 -0.27 1.41
CA ALA A 9 -4.44 -0.69 2.33
C ALA A 9 -3.97 -1.74 3.35
N VAL A 10 -3.03 -2.61 2.98
CA VAL A 10 -2.40 -3.52 3.94
C VAL A 10 -1.54 -2.72 4.93
N LEU A 11 -0.76 -1.76 4.44
CA LEU A 11 0.11 -0.97 5.30
C LEU A 11 -0.68 0.02 6.17
N ASP A 12 -1.87 0.45 5.77
CA ASP A 12 -2.79 1.29 6.55
C ASP A 12 -3.22 0.62 7.88
N ASP A 13 -3.23 -0.72 7.93
CA ASP A 13 -3.46 -1.51 9.14
C ASP A 13 -2.20 -1.64 10.03
N ALA A 14 -1.04 -1.13 9.59
CA ALA A 14 0.20 -1.17 10.35
C ALA A 14 0.20 -0.17 11.53
N PRO A 15 0.96 -0.44 12.60
CA PRO A 15 0.91 0.33 13.84
C PRO A 15 1.73 1.63 13.76
N PHE A 16 1.33 2.57 12.90
CA PHE A 16 1.99 3.87 12.80
C PHE A 16 1.93 4.70 14.09
N PRO A 17 2.91 5.59 14.35
CA PRO A 17 4.14 5.80 13.58
C PRO A 17 5.13 4.64 13.75
N SER A 18 5.85 4.29 12.68
CA SER A 18 6.78 3.15 12.65
C SER A 18 7.91 3.38 11.67
N THR A 19 9.05 2.73 11.93
CA THR A 19 10.22 2.81 11.05
C THR A 19 10.15 1.76 9.94
N ARG A 20 11.02 1.89 8.93
CA ARG A 20 11.10 0.92 7.82
C ARG A 20 11.22 -0.52 8.32
N GLU A 21 12.10 -0.77 9.29
CA GLU A 21 12.31 -2.11 9.86
C GLU A 21 11.05 -2.62 10.57
N GLU A 22 10.39 -1.78 11.37
CA GLU A 22 9.16 -2.17 12.08
C GLU A 22 8.02 -2.52 11.11
N LEU A 23 7.87 -1.76 10.02
CA LEU A 23 6.89 -2.03 8.97
C LEU A 23 7.22 -3.33 8.22
N LEU A 24 8.50 -3.61 7.99
CA LEU A 24 8.96 -4.85 7.36
C LEU A 24 8.63 -6.07 8.24
N GLU A 25 8.99 -6.01 9.53
CA GLU A 25 8.69 -7.07 10.49
C GLU A 25 7.18 -7.30 10.63
N TRP A 26 6.40 -6.22 10.66
CA TRP A 26 4.95 -6.31 10.68
C TRP A 26 4.41 -6.98 9.41
N ALA A 27 4.89 -6.59 8.23
CA ALA A 27 4.47 -7.17 6.97
C ALA A 27 4.82 -8.67 6.89
N GLU A 28 6.03 -9.06 7.29
CA GLU A 28 6.43 -10.47 7.33
C GLU A 28 5.58 -11.28 8.32
N ARG A 29 5.29 -10.72 9.50
CA ARG A 29 4.49 -11.39 10.54
C ARG A 29 3.02 -11.55 10.16
N ASN A 30 2.45 -10.56 9.49
CA ASN A 30 1.06 -10.60 9.02
C ASN A 30 0.90 -11.39 7.71
N GLY A 31 2.00 -11.83 7.09
CA GLY A 31 1.96 -12.53 5.82
C GLY A 31 1.61 -11.60 4.65
N GLY A 32 2.11 -10.37 4.71
CA GLY A 32 1.96 -9.38 3.66
C GLY A 32 2.51 -9.87 2.31
N PRO A 33 2.01 -9.33 1.19
CA PRO A 33 2.45 -9.73 -0.13
C PRO A 33 3.94 -9.44 -0.32
N SER A 34 4.65 -10.32 -1.03
CA SER A 34 6.11 -10.18 -1.25
C SER A 34 6.49 -8.86 -1.91
N GLN A 35 5.59 -8.28 -2.71
CA GLN A 35 5.78 -6.96 -3.31
C GLN A 35 5.84 -5.84 -2.26
N LEU A 36 5.03 -5.93 -1.18
CA LEU A 36 5.06 -4.96 -0.07
C LEU A 36 6.42 -5.01 0.62
N ILE A 37 6.88 -6.20 0.96
CA ILE A 37 8.18 -6.44 1.62
C ILE A 37 9.30 -5.88 0.74
N SER A 38 9.34 -6.25 -0.55
CA SER A 38 10.38 -5.80 -1.47
C SER A 38 10.36 -4.28 -1.67
N ASN A 39 9.20 -3.62 -1.61
CA ASN A 39 9.14 -2.17 -1.63
C ASN A 39 9.65 -1.58 -0.31
N LEU A 40 9.21 -2.09 0.84
CA LEU A 40 9.68 -1.61 2.15
C LEU A 40 11.21 -1.74 2.28
N GLU A 41 11.82 -2.82 1.78
CA GLU A 41 13.29 -2.98 1.74
C GLU A 41 13.99 -1.94 0.87
N GLU A 42 13.34 -1.49 -0.21
CA GLU A 42 13.86 -0.43 -1.08
C GLU A 42 13.68 0.98 -0.50
N LEU A 43 12.94 1.16 0.61
CA LEU A 43 12.79 2.45 1.27
C LEU A 43 14.08 2.86 2.00
N GLU A 44 14.25 4.17 2.15
CA GLU A 44 15.32 4.73 2.96
C GLU A 44 15.03 4.51 4.45
N GLU A 45 16.06 4.11 5.20
CA GLU A 45 15.98 3.93 6.67
C GLU A 45 16.40 5.18 7.42
N PHE A 46 17.32 5.95 6.83
CA PHE A 46 17.92 7.12 7.47
C PHE A 46 17.92 8.32 6.53
N GLU A 47 17.43 9.46 7.01
CA GLU A 47 17.53 10.77 6.36
C GLU A 47 18.40 11.69 7.23
N ASP A 48 19.43 12.32 6.64
CA ASP A 48 20.41 13.18 7.35
C ASP A 48 21.09 12.54 8.59
N GLY A 49 21.06 11.21 8.69
CA GLY A 49 21.61 10.45 9.82
C GLY A 49 20.63 10.19 10.97
N GLU A 50 19.35 10.54 10.79
CA GLU A 50 18.25 10.20 11.70
C GLU A 50 17.36 9.13 11.06
N GLU A 51 16.79 8.24 11.88
CA GLU A 51 15.90 7.18 11.38
C GLU A 51 14.58 7.77 10.88
N ILE A 52 14.16 7.36 9.69
CA ILE A 52 12.91 7.83 9.09
C ILE A 52 11.75 7.15 9.80
N ILE A 53 10.92 7.97 10.44
CA ILE A 53 9.68 7.54 11.07
C ILE A 53 8.55 7.91 10.12
N TYR A 54 7.86 6.89 9.62
CA TYR A 54 6.68 7.08 8.79
C TYR A 54 5.47 7.23 9.71
N GLU A 55 4.68 8.30 9.54
CA GLU A 55 3.46 8.54 10.32
C GLU A 55 2.24 7.88 9.66
N ASN A 56 2.26 7.70 8.35
CA ASN A 56 1.19 7.08 7.56
C ASN A 56 1.67 6.65 6.18
N ILE A 57 0.81 5.96 5.43
CA ILE A 57 1.11 5.49 4.06
C ILE A 57 1.46 6.62 3.09
N GLU A 58 0.98 7.85 3.32
CA GLU A 58 1.28 8.99 2.46
C GLU A 58 2.75 9.43 2.56
N ASP A 59 3.41 9.21 3.70
CA ASP A 59 4.85 9.46 3.84
C ASP A 59 5.69 8.48 3.01
N ILE A 60 5.17 7.28 2.81
CA ILE A 60 5.82 6.20 2.06
C ILE A 60 5.49 6.29 0.56
N TRP A 61 4.23 6.59 0.25
CA TRP A 61 3.72 6.74 -1.09
C TRP A 61 2.86 8.01 -1.20
N PRO A 62 3.46 9.15 -1.57
CA PRO A 62 2.76 10.44 -1.65
C PRO A 62 1.72 10.52 -2.78
N ASP A 63 1.81 9.61 -3.76
CA ASP A 63 0.83 9.44 -4.84
C ASP A 63 -0.27 8.43 -4.47
N TYR A 64 -0.44 8.08 -3.19
CA TYR A 64 -1.53 7.22 -2.75
C TYR A 64 -2.87 7.90 -3.00
N ILE A 65 -3.58 7.41 -4.03
CA ILE A 65 -4.97 7.78 -4.30
C ILE A 65 -5.82 7.02 -3.29
N GLU A 66 -6.50 7.73 -2.41
CA GLU A 66 -7.36 7.14 -1.38
C GLU A 66 -8.29 6.08 -1.98
N LYS A 67 -8.40 4.94 -1.29
CA LYS A 67 -9.16 3.75 -1.71
C LYS A 67 -10.60 4.05 -2.16
N GLU A 68 -11.20 5.14 -1.68
CA GLU A 68 -12.54 5.58 -2.06
C GLU A 68 -12.67 5.97 -3.55
N ASP A 69 -11.58 6.32 -4.23
CA ASP A 69 -11.61 6.70 -5.66
C ASP A 69 -11.46 5.49 -6.60
N PHE A 70 -10.94 4.35 -6.10
CA PHE A 70 -10.75 3.13 -6.90
C PHE A 70 -12.03 2.27 -6.98
N PHE A 71 -12.89 2.34 -5.97
CA PHE A 71 -14.15 1.58 -5.90
C PHE A 71 -15.36 2.30 -6.53
N HIS A 72 -15.22 3.57 -6.94
CA HIS A 72 -16.29 4.33 -7.63
C HIS A 72 -16.28 4.15 -9.17
N GLY A 73 -15.75 3.04 -9.67
CA GLY A 73 -15.62 2.75 -11.10
C GLY A 73 -16.25 1.45 -11.60
N ASP A 74 -16.86 0.61 -10.73
CA ASP A 74 -17.39 -0.70 -11.13
C ASP A 74 -18.78 -1.02 -10.53
N ASP A 75 -19.68 -0.04 -10.54
CA ASP A 75 -21.14 -0.33 -10.57
C ASP A 75 -21.67 -0.16 -12.01
N GLY A 76 -20.81 -0.51 -12.97
CA GLY A 76 -21.16 -0.80 -14.35
C GLY A 76 -21.47 -2.28 -14.49
N ASP A 77 -22.50 -2.75 -13.79
CA ASP A 77 -23.22 -3.97 -14.13
C ASP A 77 -23.95 -3.74 -15.48
N ASP A 78 -23.20 -3.47 -16.56
CA ASP A 78 -23.71 -3.66 -17.91
C ASP A 78 -23.55 -5.14 -18.23
N GLY A 79 -24.55 -5.89 -17.76
CA GLY A 79 -24.69 -7.30 -18.03
C GLY A 79 -24.43 -7.59 -19.51
N PHE A 80 -23.52 -8.55 -19.74
CA PHE A 80 -23.30 -9.17 -21.04
C PHE A 80 -24.63 -9.56 -21.69
N ASP A 81 -25.13 -8.75 -22.61
CA ASP A 81 -26.27 -9.12 -23.45
C ASP A 81 -25.73 -9.97 -24.62
N TYR A 82 -25.47 -11.25 -24.33
CA TYR A 82 -25.33 -12.28 -25.37
C TYR A 82 -26.71 -12.70 -25.87
N ASP A 83 -27.50 -11.75 -26.38
CA ASP A 83 -28.72 -12.04 -27.14
C ASP A 83 -28.85 -11.06 -28.32
N ASP A 84 -27.94 -11.19 -29.28
CA ASP A 84 -28.30 -10.91 -30.67
C ASP A 84 -27.95 -12.14 -31.52
N VAL A 85 -29.04 -12.77 -31.96
CA VAL A 85 -29.18 -14.00 -32.75
C VAL A 85 -28.97 -13.76 -34.23
#